data_AF-A0A1H6I8B2-F1
#
_entry.id   AF-A0A1H6I8B2-F1
#
_cell.length_a   1.000
_cell.length_b   1.000
_cell.length_c   1.000
_cell.angle_alpha   90.00
_cell.angle_beta   90.00
_cell.angle_gamma   90.00
#
_symmetry.space_group_name_H-M   'P 1'
#
loop_
_entity.id
_entity.type
_entity.pdbx_description
1 polymer ?
#
loop_
_entity_poly.entity_id
_entity_poly.type
_entity_poly.pdbx_seq_one_letter_code
_entity_poly.pdbx_strand_id
1 'polypeptide(L)' 'MAIIFLNQSECPVCKKTLDKGQDIVLFPPFTSDKNHQFYLFNDEGVHRSCLKKTKFGTEALQFLETKFPI' A
#
# COMPACT_ATOMS: atom_id res chain seq x y z
N MET A 1 6.47 3.10 9.94
CA MET A 1 7.09 3.78 8.78
C MET A 1 7.27 2.65 7.80
N ALA A 2 6.60 2.69 6.66
CA ALA A 2 6.65 1.56 5.76
C ALA A 2 8.06 1.48 5.18
N ILE A 3 8.83 0.49 5.65
CA ILE A 3 10.12 0.11 5.10
C ILE A 3 9.85 -1.16 4.30
N ILE A 4 10.07 -1.09 2.98
CA ILE A 4 10.03 -2.28 2.13
C ILE A 4 11.43 -2.84 1.96
N PHE A 5 11.55 -4.15 2.13
CA PHE A 5 12.74 -4.91 1.80
C PHE A 5 12.50 -5.58 0.45
N LEU A 6 13.19 -5.12 -0.59
CA LEU A 6 12.98 -5.66 -1.94
C LEU A 6 13.29 -7.16 -1.98
N ASN A 7 12.48 -7.92 -2.71
CA ASN A 7 12.46 -9.39 -2.78
C ASN A 7 12.17 -10.09 -1.43
N GLN A 8 11.71 -9.37 -0.41
CA GLN A 8 11.35 -9.93 0.91
C GLN A 8 9.97 -9.47 1.39
N SER A 9 9.65 -8.18 1.24
CA SER A 9 8.33 -7.64 1.50
C SER A 9 7.33 -8.10 0.45
N GLU A 10 6.13 -8.46 0.87
CA GLU A 10 5.07 -8.95 0.00
C GLU A 10 4.00 -7.89 -0.23
N CYS A 11 3.46 -7.84 -1.45
CA CYS A 11 2.25 -7.08 -1.70
C CYS A 11 1.06 -7.73 -0.96
N PRO A 12 0.34 -7.00 -0.10
CA PRO A 12 -0.74 -7.59 0.71
C PRO A 12 -1.92 -8.07 -0.14
N VAL A 13 -2.05 -7.57 -1.38
CA VAL A 13 -3.13 -7.90 -2.33
C VAL A 13 -2.85 -9.18 -3.11
N CYS A 14 -1.68 -9.29 -3.76
CA CYS A 14 -1.38 -10.42 -4.64
C CYS A 14 -0.46 -11.49 -4.02
N LYS A 15 0.07 -11.23 -2.83
CA LYS A 15 0.98 -12.13 -2.08
C LYS A 15 2.27 -12.47 -2.83
N LYS A 16 2.65 -11.64 -3.81
CA LYS A 16 3.96 -11.72 -4.49
C LYS A 16 4.91 -10.71 -3.86
N THR A 17 6.20 -11.02 -3.91
CA THR A 17 7.25 -10.10 -3.45
C THR A 17 7.25 -8.78 -4.23
N LEU A 18 7.64 -7.72 -3.54
CA LEU A 18 7.89 -6.41 -4.10
C LEU A 18 9.35 -6.35 -4.56
N ASP A 19 9.56 -6.17 -5.87
CA ASP A 19 10.88 -6.24 -6.48
C ASP A 19 11.29 -4.91 -7.10
N LYS A 20 12.59 -4.78 -7.37
CA LYS A 20 13.16 -3.58 -7.99
C LYS A 20 12.59 -3.35 -9.39
N GLY A 21 12.24 -2.10 -9.70
CA GLY A 21 11.72 -1.71 -11.03
C GLY A 21 10.22 -1.93 -11.21
N GLN A 22 9.52 -2.42 -10.21
CA GLN A 22 8.06 -2.47 -10.19
C GLN A 22 7.49 -1.11 -9.72
N ASP A 23 6.29 -0.77 -10.21
CA ASP A 23 5.55 0.40 -9.73
C ASP A 23 4.90 0.07 -8.38
N ILE A 24 5.57 0.50 -7.31
CA ILE A 24 5.21 0.24 -5.92
C ILE A 24 4.79 1.55 -5.28
N VAL A 25 3.64 1.55 -4.64
CA VAL A 25 3.14 2.64 -3.81
C VAL A 25 3.42 2.29 -2.36
N LEU A 26 4.06 3.20 -1.65
CA LEU A 26 4.30 3.09 -0.22
C LEU A 26 3.22 3.85 0.54
N PHE A 27 2.59 3.16 1.48
CA PHE A 27 1.63 3.74 2.38
C PHE A 27 2.26 3.86 3.77
N PRO A 28 2.35 5.06 4.36
CA PRO A 28 2.85 5.21 5.71
C PRO A 28 1.91 4.53 6.71
N PRO A 29 2.33 4.36 7.98
CA PRO A 29 1.38 4.03 9.03
C PRO A 29 0.44 5.22 9.23
N PHE A 30 -0.86 5.00 9.08
CA PHE A 30 -1.88 6.04 9.18
C PHE A 30 -3.03 5.68 10.12
N THR A 31 -3.12 4.44 10.60
CA THR A 31 -4.13 4.04 11.59
C THR A 31 -3.69 2.80 12.40
N SER A 32 -4.26 2.64 13.59
CA SER A 32 -4.18 1.40 14.39
C SER A 32 -5.51 0.63 14.41
N ASP A 33 -6.56 1.17 13.79
CA ASP A 33 -7.88 0.54 13.74
C ASP A 33 -7.95 -0.50 12.60
N LYS A 34 -8.03 -1.78 12.99
CA LYS A 34 -8.14 -2.92 12.07
C LYS A 34 -9.43 -2.94 11.25
N ASN A 35 -10.47 -2.21 11.67
CA ASN A 35 -11.73 -2.10 10.95
C ASN A 35 -11.72 -0.96 9.92
N HIS A 36 -10.67 -0.14 9.89
CA HIS A 36 -10.55 0.93 8.92
C HIS A 36 -10.51 0.35 7.49
N GLN A 37 -11.31 0.90 6.58
CA GLN A 37 -11.46 0.41 5.20
C GLN A 37 -10.14 0.29 4.42
N PHE A 38 -9.14 1.11 4.77
CA PHE A 38 -7.80 1.09 4.15
C PHE A 38 -6.75 0.36 4.99
N TYR A 39 -7.10 -0.30 6.09
CA TYR A 39 -6.14 -0.96 6.98
C TYR A 39 -5.25 -1.97 6.24
N LEU A 40 -5.75 -2.60 5.17
CA LEU A 40 -4.97 -3.50 4.31
C LEU A 40 -3.70 -2.85 3.72
N PHE A 41 -3.70 -1.53 3.56
CA PHE A 41 -2.59 -0.77 3.01
C PHE A 41 -1.78 -0.06 4.10
N ASN A 42 -2.15 -0.17 5.37
CA ASN A 42 -1.52 0.57 6.45
C ASN A 42 -0.11 0.04 6.76
N ASP A 43 0.91 0.90 6.64
CA ASP A 43 2.33 0.54 6.82
C ASP A 43 2.84 -0.50 5.80
N GLU A 44 2.28 -0.51 4.58
CA GLU A 44 2.54 -1.52 3.56
C GLU A 44 3.08 -0.96 2.23
N GLY A 45 3.77 -1.82 1.49
CA GLY A 45 4.11 -1.59 0.07
C GLY A 45 3.16 -2.35 -0.85
N VAL A 46 2.63 -1.68 -1.88
CA VAL A 46 1.61 -2.28 -2.75
C VAL A 46 1.91 -1.99 -4.21
N HIS A 47 1.84 -3.00 -5.09
CA HIS A 47 1.90 -2.74 -6.53
C HIS A 47 0.76 -1.81 -6.95
N ARG A 48 1.05 -0.77 -7.74
CA ARG A 48 0.02 0.13 -8.27
C ARG A 48 -1.04 -0.60 -9.08
N SER A 49 -0.64 -1.64 -9.82
CA SER A 49 -1.56 -2.49 -10.59
C SER A 49 -2.49 -3.31 -9.68
N CYS A 50 -2.05 -3.66 -8.47
CA CYS A 50 -2.87 -4.37 -7.50
C CYS A 50 -3.89 -3.43 -6.84
N LEU A 51 -3.53 -2.18 -6.54
CA LEU A 51 -4.48 -1.19 -6.00
C LEU A 51 -5.70 -1.04 -6.90
N LYS A 52 -5.49 -0.91 -8.21
CA LYS A 52 -6.57 -0.78 -9.22
C LYS A 52 -7.52 -1.98 -9.27
N LYS A 53 -7.16 -3.13 -8.70
CA LYS A 53 -8.00 -4.34 -8.66
C LYS A 53 -8.78 -4.48 -7.35
N THR A 54 -8.45 -3.68 -6.34
CA THR A 54 -9.15 -3.71 -5.05
C THR A 54 -10.32 -2.76 -5.03
N LYS A 55 -11.33 -3.07 -4.21
CA LYS A 55 -12.54 -2.24 -4.06
C LYS A 55 -12.24 -0.81 -3.62
N PHE A 56 -11.19 -0.61 -2.81
CA PHE A 56 -10.86 0.64 -2.14
C PHE A 56 -9.52 1.25 -2.58
N GLY A 57 -8.88 0.69 -3.61
CA GLY A 57 -7.51 1.07 -3.95
C GLY A 57 -7.38 2.48 -4.52
N THR A 58 -8.39 2.94 -5.27
CA THR A 58 -8.43 4.31 -5.80
C THR A 58 -8.64 5.32 -4.68
N GLU A 59 -9.55 5.03 -3.75
CA GLU A 59 -9.83 5.87 -2.59
C GLU A 59 -8.65 5.90 -1.62
N ALA A 60 -7.94 4.78 -1.45
CA ALA A 60 -6.72 4.72 -0.65
C ALA A 60 -5.60 5.59 -1.26
N LEU A 61 -5.45 5.61 -2.59
CA LEU A 61 -4.51 6.50 -3.27
C LEU A 61 -4.85 7.97 -3.06
N GLN A 62 -6.12 8.34 -3.22
CA GLN A 62 -6.57 9.72 -2.97
C GLN A 62 -6.36 10.13 -1.50
N PHE A 63 -6.63 9.22 -0.57
CA PHE A 63 -6.38 9.42 0.85
C PHE A 63 -4.88 9.69 1.12
N LEU A 64 -4.00 8.89 0.50
CA LEU A 64 -2.55 9.06 0.61
C LEU A 64 -2.12 10.45 0.11
N GLU A 65 -2.54 10.84 -1.10
CA GLU A 65 -2.21 12.14 -1.71
C GLU A 65 -2.72 13.33 -0.89
N THR A 66 -3.90 13.20 -0.27
CA THR A 66 -4.53 14.30 0.48
C THR A 66 -3.96 14.45 1.90
N LYS A 67 -3.65 13.33 2.57
CA LYS A 67 -3.26 13.33 3.99
C LYS A 67 -1.75 13.30 4.20
N PHE A 68 -1.00 12.81 3.22
CA PHE A 68 0.45 12.68 3.26
C PHE A 68 1.05 13.22 1.94
N PRO A 69 0.87 14.52 1.65
CA PRO A 69 1.55 15.13 0.52
C PRO A 69 3.06 15.01 0.74
N ILE A 70 3.72 14.40 -0.25
CA ILE A 70 5.19 14.24 -0.31
C ILE A 70 5.85 15.54 -0.76
#